data_AF-A0A7W1G5Q3-F1
#
_entry.id   AF-A0A7W1G5Q3-F1
#
_cell.length_a   1.000
_cell.length_b   1.000
_cell.length_c   1.000
_cell.angle_alpha   90.00
_cell.angle_beta   90.00
_cell.angle_gamma   90.00
#
_symmetry.space_group_name_H-M   'P 1'
#
loop_
_entity.id
_entity.type
_entity.pdbx_description
1 polymer ?
#
loop_
_entity_poly.entity_id
_entity_poly.type
_entity_poly.pdbx_seq_one_letter_code
_entity_poly.pdbx_strand_id
1 'polypeptide(L)'
;MAKFGLELHPDKTRLIEFGRFAAPNRESRGEGKPETFNFLGFTHRCATRRSDGGFTVARETMSKRLTAKVKDIRKKLMDRRHESVPDIGRWLQSVTRGFFNYHSVPGNLRALWLFRYEISKAWKRALERRSQTAHVLWDRMAKLINTWLPRPTTIHPYPNQRLRVTT
;
A
#
# COMPACT_ATOMS: atom_id res chain seq x y z
N MET A 1 -9.58 28.37 14.08
CA MET A 1 -8.15 28.47 13.72
C MET A 1 -7.65 29.92 13.62
N ALA A 2 -8.54 30.93 13.52
CA ALA A 2 -8.18 32.35 13.45
C ALA A 2 -7.26 32.86 14.58
N LYS A 3 -7.39 32.33 15.82
CA LYS A 3 -6.45 32.63 16.92
C LYS A 3 -4.98 32.31 16.60
N PHE A 4 -4.74 31.41 15.64
CA PHE A 4 -3.42 31.01 15.19
C PHE A 4 -3.11 31.48 13.76
N GLY A 5 -3.95 32.35 13.16
CA GLY A 5 -3.74 32.85 11.79
C GLY A 5 -3.84 31.78 10.70
N LEU A 6 -4.58 30.69 10.93
CA LEU A 6 -4.74 29.60 9.97
C LEU A 6 -6.18 29.49 9.47
N GLU A 7 -6.33 29.18 8.18
CA GLU A 7 -7.60 28.92 7.52
C GLU A 7 -7.65 27.50 6.94
N LEU A 8 -8.86 26.94 6.88
CA LEU A 8 -9.09 25.63 6.29
C LEU A 8 -9.08 25.76 4.77
N HIS A 9 -8.31 24.89 4.11
CA HIS A 9 -8.31 24.85 2.66
C HIS A 9 -9.62 24.24 2.15
N PRO A 10 -10.39 24.94 1.29
CA PRO A 10 -11.73 24.52 0.88
C PRO A 10 -11.72 23.17 0.16
N ASP A 11 -10.78 22.96 -0.77
CA ASP A 11 -10.73 21.70 -1.54
C ASP A 11 -10.18 20.49 -0.77
N LYS A 12 -9.50 20.72 0.36
CA LYS A 12 -8.88 19.63 1.15
C LYS A 12 -9.76 19.21 2.32
N THR A 13 -10.79 19.98 2.63
CA THR A 13 -11.62 19.82 3.82
C THR A 13 -13.06 19.59 3.42
N ARG A 14 -13.61 18.43 3.77
CA ARG A 14 -15.04 18.13 3.57
C ARG A 14 -15.57 17.30 4.73
N LEU A 15 -16.86 17.44 5.01
CA LEU A 15 -17.57 16.55 5.92
C LEU A 15 -17.93 15.26 5.18
N ILE A 16 -17.75 14.13 5.85
CA ILE A 16 -18.10 12.82 5.34
C ILE A 16 -18.91 12.08 6.39
N GLU A 17 -19.94 11.35 5.97
CA GLU A 17 -20.62 10.42 6.86
C GLU A 17 -19.75 9.17 7.04
N PHE A 18 -19.27 8.95 8.26
CA PHE A 18 -18.32 7.88 8.57
C PHE A 18 -18.60 7.29 9.95
N GLY A 19 -18.53 5.96 10.08
CA GLY A 19 -18.81 5.26 11.32
C GLY A 19 -19.79 4.09 11.15
N ARG A 20 -20.15 3.46 12.27
CA ARG A 20 -21.02 2.28 12.32
C ARG A 20 -22.36 2.46 11.60
N PHE A 21 -22.93 3.65 11.68
CA PHE A 21 -24.26 3.95 11.12
C PHE A 21 -24.20 4.52 9.70
N ALA A 22 -23.01 4.84 9.18
CA ALA A 22 -22.89 5.54 7.89
C ALA A 22 -23.49 4.74 6.71
N ALA A 23 -23.26 3.42 6.68
CA ALA A 23 -23.81 2.59 5.60
C ALA A 23 -25.34 2.43 5.69
N PRO A 24 -25.93 2.01 6.85
CA PRO A 24 -27.38 1.92 6.99
C PRO A 24 -28.12 3.25 6.73
N ASN A 25 -27.58 4.35 7.24
CA ASN A 25 -28.18 5.68 7.07
C ASN A 25 -28.23 6.09 5.60
N ARG A 26 -27.12 5.93 4.86
CA ARG A 26 -27.09 6.24 3.42
C ARG A 26 -27.96 5.32 2.59
N GLU A 27 -28.04 4.04 2.96
CA GLU A 27 -28.93 3.07 2.31
C GLU A 27 -30.40 3.49 2.46
N SER A 28 -30.82 3.91 3.66
CA SER A 28 -32.18 4.42 3.90
C SER A 28 -32.54 5.65 3.05
N ARG A 29 -31.53 6.43 2.65
CA ARG A 29 -31.68 7.62 1.79
C ARG A 29 -31.40 7.35 0.31
N GLY A 30 -31.02 6.12 -0.07
CA GLY A 30 -30.65 5.77 -1.44
C GLY A 30 -29.30 6.35 -1.92
N GLU A 31 -28.42 6.79 -1.01
CA GLU A 31 -27.18 7.53 -1.31
C GLU A 31 -25.94 6.65 -1.56
N GLY A 32 -26.15 5.34 -1.74
CA GLY A 32 -25.09 4.37 -2.01
C GLY A 32 -24.09 4.20 -0.85
N LYS A 33 -22.88 3.75 -1.17
CA LYS A 33 -21.86 3.43 -0.16
C LYS A 33 -21.29 4.70 0.51
N PRO A 34 -20.92 4.64 1.80
CA PRO A 34 -20.20 5.72 2.45
C PRO A 34 -18.92 6.11 1.74
N GLU A 35 -18.60 7.39 1.81
CA GLU A 35 -17.38 7.94 1.23
C GLU A 35 -16.11 7.42 1.91
N THR A 36 -14.99 7.62 1.22
CA THR A 36 -13.65 7.28 1.72
C THR A 36 -12.81 8.54 1.88
N PHE A 37 -11.77 8.47 2.70
CA PHE A 37 -10.81 9.56 2.86
C PHE A 37 -9.39 9.04 2.96
N ASN A 38 -8.43 9.91 2.63
CA ASN A 38 -7.01 9.58 2.68
C ASN A 38 -6.38 10.23 3.91
N PHE A 39 -5.70 9.44 4.74
CA PHE A 39 -4.99 9.93 5.91
C PHE A 39 -3.76 9.07 6.16
N LEU A 40 -2.63 9.71 6.50
CA LEU A 40 -1.34 9.04 6.77
C LEU A 40 -0.95 7.96 5.72
N GLY A 41 -1.25 8.23 4.45
CA GLY A 41 -0.90 7.32 3.36
C GLY A 41 -1.78 6.08 3.20
N PHE A 42 -2.91 6.02 3.91
CA PHE A 42 -3.95 5.01 3.74
C PHE A 42 -5.26 5.65 3.27
N THR A 43 -5.99 4.93 2.44
CA THR A 43 -7.41 5.16 2.18
C THR A 43 -8.21 4.43 3.25
N HIS A 44 -9.01 5.18 3.98
CA HIS A 44 -9.88 4.71 5.06
C HIS A 44 -11.30 4.59 4.53
N ARG A 45 -11.94 3.45 4.81
CA ARG A 45 -13.34 3.19 4.43
C ARG A 45 -14.09 2.46 5.53
N CYS A 46 -15.39 2.74 5.62
CA CYS A 46 -16.30 1.96 6.45
C CYS A 46 -16.37 0.52 5.93
N ALA A 47 -16.23 -0.44 6.83
CA ALA A 47 -16.27 -1.86 6.49
C ALA A 47 -16.88 -2.66 7.65
N THR A 48 -17.16 -3.92 7.33
CA THR A 48 -17.71 -4.89 8.28
C THR A 48 -16.69 -5.99 8.52
N ARG A 49 -16.47 -6.33 9.80
CA ARG A 49 -15.60 -7.44 10.19
C ARG A 49 -16.21 -8.75 9.73
N ARG A 50 -15.38 -9.62 9.14
CA ARG A 50 -15.83 -10.96 8.71
C ARG A 50 -16.12 -11.89 9.88
N SER A 51 -15.53 -11.64 11.05
CA SER A 51 -15.64 -12.52 12.22
C SER A 51 -17.00 -12.49 12.91
N ASP A 52 -17.59 -11.30 13.04
CA ASP A 52 -18.77 -11.06 13.88
C ASP A 52 -19.77 -10.07 13.28
N GLY A 53 -19.54 -9.60 12.05
CA GLY A 53 -20.40 -8.60 11.41
C GLY A 53 -20.31 -7.21 12.04
N GLY A 54 -19.38 -6.97 12.97
CA GLY A 54 -19.23 -5.68 13.63
C GLY A 54 -18.59 -4.63 12.73
N PHE A 55 -18.78 -3.35 13.07
CA PHE A 55 -18.15 -2.26 12.34
C PHE A 55 -16.62 -2.28 12.47
N THR A 56 -15.93 -1.92 11.39
CA THR A 56 -14.49 -1.66 11.41
C THR A 56 -14.09 -0.64 10.36
N VAL A 57 -12.93 -0.03 10.59
CA VAL A 57 -12.30 0.86 9.61
C VAL A 57 -11.29 0.05 8.80
N ALA A 58 -11.61 -0.21 7.54
CA ALA A 58 -10.67 -0.81 6.61
C ALA A 58 -9.65 0.23 6.16
N ARG A 59 -8.38 -0.18 6.12
CA ARG A 59 -7.23 0.65 5.73
C ARG A 59 -6.51 -0.01 4.57
N GLU A 60 -6.47 0.69 3.46
CA GLU A 60 -5.79 0.23 2.24
C GLU A 60 -4.68 1.21 1.89
N THR A 61 -3.53 0.74 1.39
CA THR A 61 -2.48 1.65 0.93
C THR A 61 -3.05 2.57 -0.15
N MET A 62 -2.87 3.88 0.03
CA MET A 62 -3.35 4.87 -0.93
C MET A 62 -2.73 4.61 -2.31
N SER A 63 -3.56 4.36 -3.33
CA SER A 63 -3.11 4.00 -4.68
C SER A 63 -2.11 5.00 -5.25
N LYS A 64 -2.34 6.30 -5.06
CA LYS A 64 -1.41 7.36 -5.49
C LYS A 64 0.00 7.19 -4.87
N ARG A 65 0.09 6.84 -3.58
CA ARG A 65 1.37 6.61 -2.91
C ARG A 65 2.04 5.32 -3.35
N LEU A 66 1.28 4.23 -3.52
CA LEU A 66 1.82 2.98 -4.04
C LEU A 66 2.42 3.19 -5.43
N THR A 67 1.67 3.81 -6.33
CA THR A 67 2.12 4.11 -7.70
C THR A 67 3.35 5.01 -7.69
N ALA A 68 3.36 6.08 -6.89
CA ALA A 68 4.51 6.97 -6.78
C ALA A 68 5.77 6.23 -6.29
N LYS A 69 5.63 5.37 -5.26
CA LYS A 69 6.75 4.59 -4.73
C LYS A 69 7.27 3.58 -5.75
N VAL A 70 6.39 2.88 -6.45
CA VAL A 70 6.78 1.95 -7.53
C VAL A 70 7.49 2.70 -8.66
N LYS A 71 7.02 3.90 -9.04
CA LYS A 71 7.66 4.74 -10.07
C LYS A 71 9.06 5.18 -9.65
N ASP A 72 9.24 5.61 -8.40
CA ASP A 72 10.55 5.95 -7.82
C ASP A 72 11.51 4.75 -7.86
N ILE A 73 11.05 3.56 -7.45
CA ILE A 73 11.85 2.34 -7.45
C ILE A 73 12.21 1.92 -8.89
N ARG A 74 11.28 2.03 -9.84
CA ARG A 74 11.54 1.76 -11.26
C ARG A 74 12.65 2.65 -11.81
N LYS A 75 12.62 3.95 -11.51
CA LYS A 75 13.68 4.89 -11.92
C LYS A 75 15.03 4.47 -11.34
N LYS A 76 15.08 4.28 -10.01
CA LYS A 76 16.31 3.84 -9.32
C LYS A 76 16.83 2.50 -9.83
N LEU A 77 15.95 1.56 -10.19
CA LEU A 77 16.33 0.29 -10.81
C LEU A 77 17.00 0.48 -12.17
N MET A 78 16.53 1.43 -12.98
CA MET A 78 17.19 1.75 -14.26
C MET A 78 18.57 2.35 -14.02
N ASP A 79 18.72 3.25 -13.05
CA ASP A 79 20.01 3.88 -12.74
C ASP A 79 21.02 2.84 -12.20
N ARG A 80 20.55 1.94 -11.32
CA ARG A 80 21.33 0.85 -10.72
C ARG A 80 21.51 -0.35 -11.63
N ARG A 81 21.02 -0.32 -12.87
CA ARG A 81 20.94 -1.52 -13.71
C ARG A 81 22.31 -2.14 -14.01
N HIS A 82 23.42 -1.43 -13.85
CA HIS A 82 24.76 -1.97 -14.07
C HIS A 82 25.38 -2.63 -12.83
N GLU A 83 24.77 -2.46 -11.65
CA GLU A 83 25.22 -3.09 -10.42
C GLU A 83 25.13 -4.62 -10.48
N SER A 84 25.81 -5.33 -9.58
CA SER A 84 25.67 -6.77 -9.48
C SER A 84 24.24 -7.17 -9.11
N VAL A 85 23.78 -8.36 -9.54
CA VAL A 85 22.44 -8.85 -9.19
C VAL A 85 22.24 -8.96 -7.67
N PRO A 86 23.23 -9.44 -6.88
CA PRO A 86 23.12 -9.44 -5.42
C PRO A 86 23.00 -8.04 -4.79
N ASP A 87 23.70 -7.02 -5.31
CA ASP A 87 23.60 -5.65 -4.78
C ASP A 87 22.20 -5.07 -4.95
N ILE A 88 21.62 -5.22 -6.16
CA ILE A 88 20.24 -4.81 -6.41
C ILE A 88 19.28 -5.61 -5.52
N GLY A 89 19.52 -6.92 -5.38
CA GLY A 89 18.72 -7.79 -4.51
C GLY A 89 18.67 -7.30 -3.06
N ARG A 90 19.84 -7.01 -2.47
CA ARG A 90 19.96 -6.46 -1.10
C ARG A 90 19.25 -5.12 -0.95
N TRP A 91 19.42 -4.23 -1.92
CA TRP A 91 18.74 -2.93 -1.91
C TRP A 91 17.22 -3.09 -2.00
N LEU A 92 16.72 -3.93 -2.92
CA LEU A 92 15.29 -4.20 -3.05
C LEU A 92 14.70 -4.86 -1.81
N GLN A 93 15.45 -5.75 -1.14
CA GLN A 93 15.04 -6.36 0.12
C GLN A 93 14.81 -5.29 1.20
N SER A 94 15.76 -4.37 1.37
CA SER A 94 15.65 -3.23 2.31
C SER A 94 14.44 -2.35 2.00
N VAL A 95 14.28 -1.94 0.74
CA VAL A 95 13.15 -1.10 0.31
C VAL A 95 11.81 -1.79 0.54
N THR A 96 11.72 -3.08 0.22
CA THR A 96 10.48 -3.85 0.38
C THR A 96 10.15 -4.04 1.85
N ARG A 97 11.14 -4.36 2.69
CA ARG A 97 10.96 -4.48 4.14
C ARG A 97 10.49 -3.16 4.75
N GLY A 98 11.09 -2.03 4.37
CA GLY A 98 10.66 -0.71 4.83
C GLY A 98 9.20 -0.40 4.45
N PHE A 99 8.79 -0.72 3.22
CA PHE A 99 7.41 -0.54 2.78
C PHE A 99 6.43 -1.44 3.56
N PHE A 100 6.77 -2.71 3.77
CA PHE A 100 5.93 -3.65 4.54
C PHE A 100 5.82 -3.24 6.00
N ASN A 101 6.91 -2.83 6.64
CA ASN A 101 6.91 -2.36 8.02
C ASN A 101 5.91 -1.24 8.27
N TYR A 102 5.62 -0.38 7.28
CA TYR A 102 4.60 0.65 7.41
C TYR A 102 3.21 0.18 6.99
N HIS A 103 3.11 -0.53 5.85
CA HIS A 103 1.83 -0.83 5.20
C HIS A 103 1.22 -2.20 5.55
N SER A 104 1.91 -3.07 6.30
CA SER A 104 1.42 -4.39 6.70
C SER A 104 0.37 -4.36 7.82
N VAL A 105 -0.67 -3.56 7.61
CA VAL A 105 -1.87 -3.49 8.46
C VAL A 105 -2.91 -4.52 8.02
N PRO A 106 -3.81 -4.97 8.92
CA PRO A 106 -4.83 -5.95 8.57
C PRO A 106 -5.74 -5.46 7.44
N GLY A 107 -6.07 -6.37 6.52
CA GLY A 107 -6.88 -6.08 5.33
C GLY A 107 -6.10 -5.51 4.14
N ASN A 108 -4.81 -5.19 4.28
CA ASN A 108 -4.04 -4.53 3.22
C ASN A 108 -3.11 -5.46 2.41
N LEU A 109 -3.18 -6.79 2.61
CA LEU A 109 -2.29 -7.75 1.95
C LEU A 109 -2.32 -7.64 0.41
N ARG A 110 -3.47 -7.32 -0.18
CA ARG A 110 -3.62 -7.14 -1.63
C ARG A 110 -2.67 -6.06 -2.16
N ALA A 111 -2.56 -4.93 -1.48
CA ALA A 111 -1.68 -3.84 -1.89
C ALA A 111 -0.20 -4.22 -1.75
N LEU A 112 0.16 -5.01 -0.72
CA LEU A 112 1.53 -5.48 -0.52
C LEU A 112 1.95 -6.49 -1.60
N TRP A 113 1.05 -7.42 -1.95
CA TRP A 113 1.27 -8.35 -3.06
C TRP A 113 1.43 -7.62 -4.39
N LEU A 114 0.57 -6.63 -4.66
CA LEU A 114 0.69 -5.79 -5.84
C LEU A 114 2.04 -5.05 -5.87
N PHE A 115 2.44 -4.44 -4.76
CA PHE A 115 3.73 -3.76 -4.66
C PHE A 115 4.91 -4.70 -4.96
N ARG A 116 4.92 -5.89 -4.35
CA ARG A 116 5.95 -6.90 -4.59
C ARG A 116 5.98 -7.35 -6.05
N TYR A 117 4.82 -7.57 -6.65
CA TYR A 117 4.69 -7.95 -8.05
C TYR A 117 5.21 -6.86 -9.00
N GLU A 118 4.85 -5.61 -8.75
CA GLU A 118 5.28 -4.48 -9.59
C GLU A 118 6.79 -4.25 -9.55
N ILE A 119 7.40 -4.40 -8.37
CA ILE A 119 8.86 -4.33 -8.23
C ILE A 119 9.54 -5.52 -8.91
N SER A 120 8.95 -6.72 -8.80
CA SER A 120 9.46 -7.91 -9.49
C SER A 120 9.53 -7.71 -11.00
N LYS A 121 8.46 -7.18 -11.61
CA LYS A 121 8.43 -6.82 -13.03
C LYS A 121 9.46 -5.74 -13.37
N ALA A 122 9.57 -4.71 -12.54
CA ALA A 122 10.53 -3.63 -12.73
C ALA A 122 11.98 -4.15 -12.72
N TRP A 123 12.29 -5.05 -11.79
CA TRP A 123 13.62 -5.63 -11.66
C TRP A 123 13.95 -6.52 -12.86
N LYS A 124 13.03 -7.38 -13.28
CA LYS A 124 13.16 -8.16 -14.52
C LYS A 124 13.49 -7.25 -15.71
N ARG A 125 12.73 -6.16 -15.87
CA ARG A 125 12.94 -5.20 -16.96
C ARG A 125 14.31 -4.53 -16.89
N ALA A 126 14.80 -4.20 -15.70
CA ALA A 126 16.13 -3.62 -15.50
C ALA A 126 17.24 -4.57 -15.96
N LEU A 127 17.11 -5.86 -15.63
CA LEU A 127 18.07 -6.89 -16.02
C LEU A 127 18.06 -7.14 -17.53
N GLU A 128 16.87 -7.25 -18.14
CA GLU A 128 16.73 -7.42 -19.60
C GLU A 128 17.30 -6.23 -20.36
N ARG A 129 17.21 -5.02 -19.81
CA ARG A 129 17.79 -3.85 -20.45
C ARG A 129 19.31 -3.85 -20.43
N ARG A 130 20.01 -4.67 -19.64
CA ARG A 130 21.49 -4.65 -19.54
C ARG A 130 22.19 -5.06 -20.84
N SER A 131 21.58 -5.94 -21.63
CA SER A 131 22.12 -6.40 -22.91
C SER A 131 21.03 -6.28 -23.98
N GLN A 132 21.44 -6.02 -25.22
CA GLN A 132 20.54 -5.92 -26.37
C GLN A 132 19.86 -7.26 -26.70
N THR A 133 20.40 -8.39 -26.23
CA THR A 133 19.89 -9.75 -26.49
C THR A 133 19.42 -10.47 -25.23
N ALA A 134 19.46 -9.83 -24.06
CA ALA A 134 19.14 -10.50 -22.81
C ALA A 134 17.64 -10.78 -22.68
N HIS A 135 17.31 -12.07 -22.62
CA HIS A 135 16.03 -12.54 -22.13
C HIS A 135 16.19 -13.18 -20.74
N VAL A 136 15.50 -12.62 -19.75
CA VAL A 136 15.46 -13.22 -18.41
C VAL A 136 14.24 -14.11 -18.31
N LEU A 137 14.46 -15.43 -18.27
CA LEU A 137 13.40 -16.40 -18.03
C LEU A 137 12.74 -16.17 -16.67
N TRP A 138 11.42 -16.35 -16.62
CA TRP A 138 10.65 -16.17 -15.39
C TRP A 138 11.09 -17.12 -14.27
N ASP A 139 11.57 -18.32 -14.59
CA ASP A 139 12.06 -19.27 -13.58
C ASP A 139 13.30 -18.76 -12.85
N ARG A 140 14.25 -18.16 -13.60
CA ARG A 140 15.42 -17.51 -13.01
C ARG A 140 15.00 -16.31 -12.17
N MET A 141 14.03 -15.54 -12.66
CA MET A 141 13.49 -14.40 -11.92
C MET A 141 12.79 -14.85 -10.64
N ALA A 142 12.04 -15.95 -10.67
CA ALA A 142 11.34 -16.51 -9.51
C ALA A 142 12.32 -16.87 -8.39
N LYS A 143 13.49 -17.46 -8.73
CA LYS A 143 14.57 -17.72 -7.78
C LYS A 143 15.04 -16.41 -7.11
N LEU A 144 15.38 -15.40 -7.90
CA LEU A 144 15.83 -14.09 -7.37
C LEU A 144 14.76 -13.41 -6.51
N ILE A 145 13.50 -13.42 -6.96
CA ILE A 145 12.36 -12.87 -6.23
C ILE A 145 12.19 -13.57 -4.88
N ASN A 146 12.28 -14.91 -4.85
CA ASN A 146 12.11 -15.69 -3.63
C ASN A 146 13.30 -15.53 -2.67
N THR A 147 14.52 -15.33 -3.19
CA THR A 147 15.71 -15.06 -2.37
C THR A 147 15.66 -13.68 -1.73
N TRP A 148 15.30 -12.64 -2.48
CA TRP A 148 15.51 -11.25 -2.06
C TRP A 148 14.24 -10.52 -1.62
N LEU A 149 13.09 -10.79 -2.24
CA LEU A 149 11.86 -10.05 -1.96
C LEU A 149 11.02 -10.79 -0.91
N PRO A 150 10.88 -10.25 0.32
CA PRO A 150 10.11 -10.90 1.38
C PRO A 150 8.67 -11.14 0.92
N ARG A 151 8.06 -12.22 1.41
CA ARG A 151 6.64 -12.48 1.18
C ARG A 151 5.80 -11.53 2.04
N PRO A 152 4.74 -10.92 1.51
CA PRO A 152 3.86 -10.06 2.30
C PRO A 152 3.18 -10.84 3.42
N THR A 153 3.31 -10.33 4.64
CA THR A 153 2.58 -10.79 5.82
C THR A 153 1.97 -9.59 6.53
N THR A 154 0.92 -9.85 7.31
CA THR A 154 0.38 -8.86 8.23
C THR A 154 1.31 -8.77 9.44
N ILE A 155 1.89 -7.60 9.68
CA ILE A 155 2.86 -7.36 10.76
C ILE A 155 2.16 -6.68 11.94
N HIS A 156 1.22 -5.78 11.65
CA HIS A 156 0.55 -4.99 12.68
C HIS A 156 -0.73 -5.68 13.17
N PRO A 157 -1.00 -5.65 14.48
CA PRO A 157 -2.28 -6.10 15.02
C PRO A 157 -3.43 -5.20 14.57
N TYR A 158 -4.66 -5.65 14.77
CA TYR A 158 -5.86 -4.87 14.45
C TYR A 158 -5.94 -3.59 15.28
N PRO A 159 -6.61 -2.52 14.79
CA PRO A 159 -6.74 -1.26 15.52
C PRO A 159 -7.21 -1.43 16.96
N ASN A 160 -8.22 -2.27 17.19
CA ASN A 160 -8.77 -2.55 18.51
C ASN A 160 -7.73 -3.13 19.48
N GLN A 161 -6.79 -3.94 18.98
CA GLN A 161 -5.68 -4.50 19.76
C GLN A 161 -4.53 -3.50 19.93
N ARG A 162 -4.21 -2.74 18.87
CA ARG A 162 -3.05 -1.84 18.82
C ARG A 162 -3.28 -0.52 19.55
N LEU A 163 -4.48 0.04 19.42
CA LEU A 163 -4.83 1.38 19.86
C LEU A 163 -5.76 1.37 21.07
N ARG A 164 -6.17 0.18 21.57
CA ARG A 164 -7.15 0.01 22.65
C ARG A 164 -8.45 0.79 22.41
N VAL A 165 -8.85 0.94 21.14
CA VAL A 165 -10.12 1.56 20.76
C VAL A 165 -11.09 0.44 20.40
N THR A 166 -12.04 0.17 21.29
CA THR A 166 -13.19 -0.70 21.02
C THR A 166 -14.28 0.13 20.34
N THR A 167 -14.51 -0.14 19.04
CA THR A 167 -15.65 0.38 18.26
C THR A 167 -16.78 -0.62 18.18
#